data_AF-A0A2V5WC74-F1
#
_entry.id   AF-A0A2V5WC74-F1
#
_cell.length_a   1.000
_cell.length_b   1.000
_cell.length_c   1.000
_cell.angle_alpha   90.00
_cell.angle_beta   90.00
_cell.angle_gamma   90.00
#
_symmetry.space_group_name_H-M   'P 1'
#
loop_
_entity.id
_entity.type
_entity.pdbx_description
1 polymer ?
#
loop_
_entity_poly.entity_id
_entity_poly.type
_entity_poly.pdbx_seq_one_letter_code
_entity_poly.pdbx_strand_id
1 'polypeptide(L)'
;ARIYNSALVDLGALVCLPCQPECGICPVKKFCRAKNPESLPIKKMRSPTLRLTENHAFIVQPNRILLQKARERWCGMWILPTLRKRSPDEPPVYASIFPFTNHRVALNVYTRRRRKINEDSQHWISIDSLESIPIPSPHRTAVRYLLSEVSAARACRRRSSGP
;
A
#
# COMPACT_ATOMS: atom_id res chain seq x y z
N ALA A 1 22.92 -29.82 -0.41
CA ALA A 1 22.27 -28.80 -1.26
C ALA A 1 21.90 -27.52 -0.50
N ARG A 2 21.16 -27.57 0.62
CA ARG A 2 20.73 -26.38 1.40
C ARG A 2 21.87 -25.42 1.79
N ILE A 3 22.95 -25.98 2.37
CA ILE A 3 24.11 -25.19 2.84
C ILE A 3 24.77 -24.43 1.69
N TYR A 4 24.87 -25.04 0.50
CA TYR A 4 25.47 -24.41 -0.67
C TYR A 4 24.65 -23.21 -1.17
N ASN A 5 23.32 -23.35 -1.27
CA ASN A 5 22.46 -22.24 -1.68
C ASN A 5 22.46 -21.10 -0.67
N SER A 6 22.48 -21.42 0.63
CA SER A 6 22.63 -20.42 1.69
C SER A 6 23.96 -19.69 1.58
N ALA A 7 25.06 -20.42 1.43
CA ALA A 7 26.39 -19.82 1.26
C ALA A 7 26.48 -18.89 0.04
N LEU A 8 25.81 -19.22 -1.07
CA LEU A 8 25.74 -18.33 -2.25
C LEU A 8 24.95 -17.04 -1.99
N VAL A 9 23.83 -17.14 -1.27
CA VAL A 9 23.03 -15.98 -0.88
C VAL A 9 23.82 -15.08 0.08
N ASP A 10 24.46 -15.68 1.09
CA ASP A 10 25.26 -14.96 2.09
C ASP A 10 26.47 -14.28 1.43
N LEU A 11 27.13 -14.95 0.48
CA LEU A 11 28.22 -14.37 -0.31
C LEU A 11 27.76 -13.12 -1.06
N GLY A 12 26.58 -13.15 -1.70
CA GLY A 12 26.02 -11.99 -2.40
C GLY A 12 25.54 -10.87 -1.48
N ALA A 13 25.15 -11.19 -0.26
CA ALA A 13 24.67 -10.23 0.73
C ALA A 13 25.79 -9.55 1.52
N LEU A 14 26.91 -10.24 1.75
CA LEU A 14 27.98 -9.76 2.63
C LEU A 14 29.26 -9.36 1.90
N VAL A 15 29.57 -9.95 0.74
CA VAL A 15 30.87 -9.80 0.09
C VAL A 15 30.74 -9.29 -1.35
N CYS A 16 29.96 -9.97 -2.18
CA CYS A 16 29.75 -9.60 -3.58
C CYS A 16 28.61 -8.58 -3.70
N LEU A 17 28.82 -7.40 -3.10
CA LEU A 17 27.81 -6.34 -2.99
C LEU A 17 27.52 -5.68 -4.35
N PRO A 18 26.27 -5.20 -4.59
CA PRO A 18 25.92 -4.49 -5.83
C PRO A 18 26.70 -3.19 -6.07
N CYS A 19 27.17 -2.56 -4.99
CA CYS A 19 28.03 -1.38 -5.02
C CYS A 19 29.23 -1.68 -4.12
N GLN A 20 30.46 -1.44 -4.59
CA GLN A 20 31.70 -1.67 -3.84
C GLN A 20 31.85 -3.11 -3.28
N PRO A 21 32.00 -4.12 -4.16
CA PRO A 21 32.17 -5.50 -3.72
C PRO A 21 33.52 -5.72 -3.05
N GLU A 22 33.53 -6.45 -1.94
CA GLU A 22 34.72 -6.71 -1.13
C GLU A 22 35.58 -7.86 -1.69
N CYS A 23 36.10 -7.66 -2.90
CA CYS A 23 36.90 -8.66 -3.60
C CYS A 23 38.23 -8.99 -2.90
N GLY A 24 38.64 -8.23 -1.88
CA GLY A 24 39.81 -8.52 -1.05
C GLY A 24 39.63 -9.75 -0.16
N ILE A 25 38.42 -9.91 0.42
CA ILE A 25 38.09 -11.00 1.35
C ILE A 25 37.28 -12.12 0.68
N CYS A 26 36.99 -12.01 -0.62
CA CYS A 26 36.14 -12.95 -1.33
C CYS A 26 36.75 -14.37 -1.40
N PRO A 27 36.12 -15.39 -0.80
CA PRO A 27 36.68 -16.74 -0.73
C PRO A 27 36.74 -17.43 -2.11
N VAL A 28 35.88 -17.01 -3.04
CA VAL A 28 35.80 -17.56 -4.41
C VAL A 28 36.49 -16.69 -5.44
N LYS A 29 37.32 -15.72 -5.02
CA LYS A 29 38.03 -14.80 -5.93
C LYS A 29 38.80 -15.52 -7.03
N LYS A 30 39.43 -16.66 -6.71
CA LYS A 30 40.19 -17.48 -7.66
C LYS A 30 39.33 -18.05 -8.80
N PHE A 31 38.02 -18.18 -8.58
CA PHE A 31 37.06 -18.69 -9.56
C PHE A 31 36.26 -17.57 -10.25
N CYS A 32 36.39 -16.33 -9.79
CA CYS A 32 35.65 -15.18 -10.33
C CYS A 32 36.24 -14.72 -11.67
N ARG A 33 35.39 -14.59 -12.69
CA ARG A 33 35.79 -14.11 -14.03
C ARG A 33 35.48 -12.62 -14.25
N ALA A 34 34.88 -11.95 -13.27
CA ALA A 34 34.50 -10.55 -13.40
C ALA A 34 35.74 -9.65 -13.36
N LYS A 35 36.02 -8.95 -14.47
CA LYS A 35 37.09 -7.93 -14.54
C LYS A 35 36.68 -6.63 -13.83
N ASN A 36 35.41 -6.25 -13.95
CA ASN A 36 34.83 -5.11 -13.28
C ASN A 36 33.52 -5.54 -12.59
N PRO A 37 33.59 -6.07 -11.36
CA PRO A 37 32.42 -6.55 -10.62
C PRO A 37 31.35 -5.48 -10.39
N GLU A 38 31.72 -4.20 -10.26
CA GLU A 38 30.79 -3.08 -10.02
C GLU A 38 29.88 -2.78 -11.22
N SER A 39 30.36 -3.08 -12.43
CA SER A 39 29.57 -2.94 -13.66
C SER A 39 28.55 -4.07 -13.87
N LEU A 40 28.56 -5.08 -13.00
CA LEU A 40 27.69 -6.25 -13.07
C LEU A 40 26.67 -6.25 -11.91
N PRO A 41 25.50 -6.87 -12.09
CA PRO A 41 24.96 -7.36 -13.35
C PRO A 41 24.48 -6.20 -14.24
N ILE A 42 24.60 -6.35 -15.56
CA ILE A 42 24.00 -5.42 -16.52
C ILE A 42 22.48 -5.57 -16.44
N LYS A 43 21.85 -4.68 -15.67
CA LYS A 43 20.39 -4.67 -15.49
C LYS A 43 19.75 -4.11 -16.77
N LYS A 44 18.78 -4.84 -17.32
CA LYS A 44 17.93 -4.29 -18.39
C LYS A 44 17.20 -3.05 -17.89
N MET A 45 16.98 -2.09 -18.78
CA MET A 45 16.19 -0.90 -18.48
C MET A 45 14.81 -1.33 -17.97
N ARG A 46 14.38 -0.78 -16.83
CA ARG A 46 13.06 -1.08 -16.25
C ARG A 46 11.97 -0.59 -17.21
N SER A 47 10.91 -1.38 -17.36
CA SER A 47 9.72 -0.98 -18.12
C SER A 47 9.15 0.35 -17.62
N PRO A 48 8.54 1.16 -18.50
CA PRO A 48 7.96 2.43 -18.10
C PRO A 48 6.87 2.24 -17.04
N THR A 49 6.83 3.16 -16.08
CA THR A 49 5.87 3.10 -14.98
C THR A 49 4.45 3.39 -15.48
N LEU A 50 3.55 2.42 -15.32
CA LEU A 50 2.13 2.58 -15.68
C LEU A 50 1.38 3.35 -14.59
N ARG A 51 0.50 4.28 -14.98
CA ARG A 51 -0.36 5.02 -14.04
C ARG A 51 -1.70 4.31 -13.89
N LEU A 52 -2.05 3.96 -12.66
CA LEU A 52 -3.35 3.38 -12.31
C LEU A 52 -4.08 4.33 -11.37
N THR A 53 -5.37 4.52 -11.58
CA THR A 53 -6.22 5.35 -10.71
C THR A 53 -7.28 4.49 -10.07
N GLU A 54 -7.31 4.49 -8.74
CA GLU A 54 -8.24 3.73 -7.92
C GLU A 54 -9.12 4.70 -7.14
N ASN A 55 -10.43 4.65 -7.39
CA ASN A 55 -11.40 5.51 -6.72
C ASN A 55 -12.19 4.71 -5.69
N HIS A 56 -12.27 5.22 -4.47
CA HIS A 56 -12.93 4.55 -3.35
C HIS A 56 -13.87 5.48 -2.60
N ALA A 57 -14.85 4.90 -1.92
CA ALA A 57 -15.79 5.61 -1.08
C ALA A 57 -15.40 5.47 0.40
N PHE A 58 -15.43 6.57 1.13
CA PHE A 58 -15.36 6.58 2.58
C PHE A 58 -16.76 6.75 3.16
N ILE A 59 -17.20 5.73 3.89
CA ILE A 59 -18.54 5.64 4.48
C ILE A 59 -18.35 5.24 5.95
N VAL A 60 -18.69 6.15 6.85
CA VAL A 60 -18.48 6.01 8.29
C VAL A 60 -19.78 6.24 9.07
N GLN A 61 -19.97 5.44 10.10
CA GLN A 61 -20.99 5.55 11.14
C GLN A 61 -20.31 5.86 12.49
N PRO A 62 -21.05 6.23 13.56
CA PRO A 62 -20.46 6.62 14.83
C PRO A 62 -19.33 5.72 15.36
N ASN A 63 -19.48 4.39 15.26
CA ASN A 63 -18.49 3.41 15.71
C ASN A 63 -18.10 2.34 14.66
N ARG A 64 -18.48 2.52 13.39
CA ARG A 64 -18.26 1.51 12.34
C ARG A 64 -17.87 2.16 11.03
N ILE A 65 -17.03 1.49 10.27
CA ILE A 65 -16.66 1.87 8.91
C ILE A 65 -17.09 0.77 7.95
N LEU A 66 -17.49 1.16 6.75
CA LEU A 66 -17.76 0.21 5.70
C LEU A 66 -16.48 -0.18 4.96
N LEU A 67 -16.18 -1.47 4.92
CA LEU A 67 -15.09 -2.02 4.11
C LEU A 67 -15.63 -3.11 3.18
N GLN A 68 -14.88 -3.36 2.11
CA GLN A 68 -15.17 -4.35 1.10
C GLN A 68 -14.03 -5.37 1.04
N LYS A 69 -14.33 -6.66 0.96
CA LYS A 69 -13.33 -7.69 0.70
C LYS A 69 -12.92 -7.65 -0.78
N ALA A 70 -11.64 -7.43 -1.05
CA ALA A 70 -11.15 -7.30 -2.41
C ALA A 70 -11.15 -8.66 -3.14
N ARG A 71 -11.53 -8.64 -4.43
CA ARG A 71 -11.56 -9.82 -5.31
C ARG A 71 -10.41 -9.88 -6.33
N GLU A 72 -9.82 -8.73 -6.64
CA GLU A 72 -8.76 -8.60 -7.65
C GLU A 72 -7.46 -8.16 -6.97
N ARG A 73 -7.02 -6.92 -7.24
CA ARG A 73 -5.92 -6.31 -6.51
C ARG A 73 -6.25 -6.30 -5.03
N TRP A 74 -5.28 -6.73 -4.20
CA TRP A 74 -5.45 -6.92 -2.76
C TRP A 74 -6.35 -8.09 -2.35
N CYS A 75 -6.55 -9.08 -3.23
CA CYS A 75 -7.38 -10.26 -2.97
C CYS A 75 -7.16 -10.83 -1.55
N GLY A 76 -8.26 -11.04 -0.84
CA GLY A 76 -8.25 -11.53 0.54
C GLY A 76 -8.11 -10.45 1.62
N MET A 77 -7.75 -9.22 1.25
CA MET A 77 -7.68 -8.07 2.17
C MET A 77 -8.96 -7.23 2.14
N TRP A 78 -9.11 -6.39 3.16
CA TRP A 78 -10.19 -5.43 3.29
C TRP A 78 -9.76 -4.07 2.75
N ILE A 79 -10.54 -3.53 1.82
CA ILE A 79 -10.31 -2.24 1.17
C ILE A 79 -11.51 -1.33 1.39
N LEU A 80 -11.30 -0.03 1.15
CA LEU A 80 -12.44 0.88 1.03
C LEU A 80 -13.32 0.46 -0.16
N PRO A 81 -14.65 0.60 -0.10
CA PRO A 81 -15.54 0.24 -1.20
C PRO A 81 -15.13 0.91 -2.52
N THR A 82 -15.00 0.13 -3.58
CA THR A 82 -14.63 0.65 -4.91
C THR A 82 -15.75 1.51 -5.49
N LEU A 83 -15.39 2.66 -6.06
CA LEU A 83 -16.34 3.60 -6.68
C LEU A 83 -16.18 3.56 -8.20
N ARG A 84 -17.11 2.91 -8.91
CA ARG A 84 -17.10 2.84 -10.39
C ARG A 84 -17.56 4.13 -11.06
N LYS A 85 -18.50 4.87 -10.46
CA LYS A 85 -19.04 6.12 -10.99
C LYS A 85 -18.67 7.27 -10.08
N ARG A 86 -17.93 8.22 -10.64
CA ARG A 86 -17.52 9.49 -10.02
C ARG A 86 -18.18 10.65 -10.79
N SER A 87 -18.60 11.69 -10.08
CA SER A 87 -18.85 13.02 -10.63
C SER A 87 -17.51 13.65 -11.04
N PRO A 88 -17.32 14.08 -12.31
CA PRO A 88 -16.04 14.62 -12.78
C PRO A 88 -15.49 15.74 -11.88
N ASP A 89 -16.38 16.61 -11.39
CA ASP A 89 -16.02 17.86 -10.71
C ASP A 89 -15.90 17.76 -9.18
N GLU A 90 -16.11 16.58 -8.59
CA GLU A 90 -15.97 16.44 -7.14
C GLU A 90 -14.51 16.15 -6.75
N PRO A 91 -13.88 17.00 -5.91
CA PRO A 91 -12.53 16.74 -5.44
C PRO A 91 -12.52 15.57 -4.44
N PRO A 92 -11.48 14.71 -4.45
CA PRO A 92 -11.33 13.68 -3.44
C PRO A 92 -11.05 14.32 -2.06
N VAL A 93 -11.63 13.73 -1.02
CA VAL A 93 -11.39 14.14 0.38
C VAL A 93 -10.00 13.70 0.83
N TYR A 94 -9.50 12.62 0.24
CA TYR A 94 -8.13 12.15 0.43
C TYR A 94 -7.56 11.62 -0.89
N ALA A 95 -6.36 12.05 -1.24
CA ALA A 95 -5.63 11.59 -2.41
C ALA A 95 -4.20 11.23 -2.01
N SER A 96 -3.72 10.08 -2.46
CA SER A 96 -2.34 9.65 -2.24
C SER A 96 -1.81 8.89 -3.46
N ILE A 97 -0.51 9.00 -3.72
CA ILE A 97 0.15 8.26 -4.80
C ILE A 97 1.19 7.35 -4.16
N PHE A 98 1.14 6.06 -4.48
CA PHE A 98 2.11 5.08 -3.99
C PHE A 98 2.72 4.25 -5.14
N PRO A 99 4.00 3.88 -5.02
CA PRO A 99 4.65 3.01 -5.99
C PRO A 99 4.29 1.53 -5.73
N PHE A 100 4.12 0.76 -6.80
CA PHE A 100 3.91 -0.69 -6.74
C PHE A 100 4.65 -1.37 -7.89
N THR A 101 5.84 -1.91 -7.62
CA THR A 101 6.78 -2.54 -8.58
C THR A 101 6.98 -1.76 -9.88
N ASN A 102 6.02 -1.82 -10.81
CA ASN A 102 6.02 -1.14 -12.11
C ASN A 102 4.88 -0.11 -12.31
N HIS A 103 4.10 0.17 -11.27
CA HIS A 103 2.92 1.04 -11.33
C HIS A 103 3.04 2.20 -10.35
N ARG A 104 2.49 3.35 -10.72
CA ARG A 104 2.16 4.45 -9.80
C ARG A 104 0.65 4.48 -9.65
N VAL A 105 0.18 4.18 -8.45
CA VAL A 105 -1.24 4.07 -8.15
C VAL A 105 -1.68 5.34 -7.45
N ALA A 106 -2.63 6.05 -8.05
CA ALA A 106 -3.32 7.16 -7.43
C ALA A 106 -4.57 6.63 -6.73
N LEU A 107 -4.56 6.64 -5.39
CA LEU A 107 -5.70 6.32 -4.55
C LEU A 107 -6.47 7.60 -4.23
N ASN A 108 -7.70 7.68 -4.73
CA ASN A 108 -8.62 8.78 -4.46
C ASN A 108 -9.79 8.29 -3.61
N VAL A 109 -10.09 8.99 -2.53
CA VAL A 109 -11.17 8.65 -1.61
C VAL A 109 -12.18 9.77 -1.53
N TYR A 110 -13.45 9.42 -1.69
CA TYR A 110 -14.58 10.33 -1.70
C TYR A 110 -15.52 10.04 -0.53
N THR A 111 -15.93 11.06 0.22
CA THR A 111 -16.94 10.88 1.26
C THR A 111 -18.30 10.62 0.62
N ARG A 112 -18.98 9.56 1.08
CA ARG A 112 -20.32 9.20 0.62
C ARG A 112 -21.22 8.93 1.82
N ARG A 113 -22.48 9.39 1.75
CA ARG A 113 -23.53 8.90 2.64
C ARG A 113 -24.10 7.63 2.04
N ARG A 114 -24.17 6.55 2.81
CA ARG A 114 -24.61 5.25 2.26
C ARG A 114 -26.10 5.30 1.91
N ARG A 115 -26.46 4.72 0.76
CA ARG A 115 -27.86 4.47 0.33
C ARG A 115 -28.22 2.97 0.25
N LYS A 116 -27.30 2.06 -0.13
CA LYS A 116 -27.50 0.59 -0.15
C LYS A 116 -26.20 -0.18 0.14
N ILE A 117 -26.32 -1.40 0.68
CA ILE A 117 -25.23 -2.34 0.98
C ILE A 117 -25.23 -3.43 -0.10
N ASN A 118 -24.06 -3.86 -0.56
CA ASN A 118 -23.94 -5.16 -1.23
C ASN A 118 -23.46 -6.18 -0.18
N GLU A 119 -24.36 -7.03 0.28
CA GLU A 119 -24.15 -7.94 1.43
C GLU A 119 -23.05 -8.97 1.17
N ASP A 120 -22.83 -9.37 -0.09
CA ASP A 120 -21.86 -10.44 -0.44
C ASP A 120 -20.38 -10.04 -0.31
N SER A 121 -20.08 -8.74 -0.24
CA SER A 121 -18.67 -8.27 -0.23
C SER A 121 -18.40 -7.10 0.69
N GLN A 122 -19.43 -6.40 1.18
CA GLN A 122 -19.25 -5.20 1.99
C GLN A 122 -19.77 -5.41 3.41
N HIS A 123 -18.92 -5.17 4.39
CA HIS A 123 -19.24 -5.39 5.80
C HIS A 123 -18.97 -4.15 6.64
N TRP A 124 -19.82 -3.92 7.63
CA TRP A 124 -19.58 -2.93 8.66
C TRP A 124 -18.58 -3.48 9.67
N ILE A 125 -17.42 -2.85 9.75
CA ILE A 125 -16.34 -3.25 10.66
C ILE A 125 -16.23 -2.18 11.75
N SER A 126 -16.06 -2.63 13.00
CA SER A 126 -15.86 -1.71 14.13
C SER A 126 -14.57 -0.93 13.95
N ILE A 127 -14.56 0.34 14.36
CA ILE A 127 -13.34 1.15 14.32
C ILE A 127 -12.25 0.54 15.23
N ASP A 128 -12.66 -0.04 16.36
CA ASP A 128 -11.76 -0.66 17.33
C ASP A 128 -11.06 -1.92 16.79
N SER A 129 -11.68 -2.63 15.83
CA SER A 129 -11.14 -3.87 15.26
C SER A 129 -10.30 -3.65 14.00
N LEU A 130 -10.04 -2.40 13.60
CA LEU A 130 -9.30 -2.11 12.37
C LEU A 130 -7.83 -2.56 12.41
N GLU A 131 -7.25 -2.68 13.60
CA GLU A 131 -5.85 -3.10 13.76
C GLU A 131 -5.66 -4.60 13.53
N SER A 132 -6.66 -5.42 13.91
CA SER A 132 -6.61 -6.87 13.77
C SER A 132 -6.92 -7.37 12.36
N ILE A 133 -7.37 -6.49 11.46
CA ILE A 133 -7.89 -6.87 10.14
C ILE A 133 -6.85 -6.57 9.06
N PRO A 134 -6.64 -7.47 8.08
CA PRO A 134 -5.70 -7.24 6.99
C PRO A 134 -6.23 -6.17 6.04
N ILE A 135 -5.70 -4.96 6.16
CA ILE A 135 -5.98 -3.80 5.30
C ILE A 135 -4.67 -3.40 4.61
N PRO A 136 -4.65 -3.18 3.28
CA PRO A 136 -3.45 -2.73 2.59
C PRO A 136 -2.96 -1.39 3.15
N SER A 137 -1.64 -1.19 3.17
CA SER A 137 -1.01 0.02 3.71
C SER A 137 -1.63 1.33 3.20
N PRO A 138 -1.87 1.54 1.88
CA PRO A 138 -2.48 2.77 1.37
C PRO A 138 -3.90 3.02 1.93
N HIS A 139 -4.72 1.98 1.99
CA HIS A 139 -6.07 2.08 2.55
C HIS A 139 -6.04 2.32 4.06
N ARG A 140 -5.12 1.70 4.79
CA ARG A 140 -4.98 1.89 6.24
C ARG A 140 -4.58 3.33 6.57
N THR A 141 -3.63 3.90 5.83
CA THR A 141 -3.24 5.30 5.99
C THR A 141 -4.40 6.24 5.69
N ALA A 142 -5.13 6.01 4.59
CA ALA A 142 -6.31 6.79 4.24
C ALA A 142 -7.41 6.72 5.32
N VAL A 143 -7.70 5.53 5.84
CA VAL A 143 -8.71 5.34 6.90
C VAL A 143 -8.31 6.04 8.18
N ARG A 144 -7.05 5.91 8.63
CA ARG A 144 -6.55 6.59 9.83
C ARG A 144 -6.69 8.11 9.73
N TYR A 145 -6.27 8.68 8.59
CA TYR A 145 -6.40 10.11 8.32
C TYR A 145 -7.88 10.57 8.31
N LEU A 146 -8.75 9.86 7.61
CA LEU A 146 -10.16 10.25 7.51
C LEU A 146 -10.90 10.11 8.85
N LEU A 147 -10.53 9.13 9.68
CA LEU A 147 -11.10 8.97 11.03
C LEU A 147 -10.64 10.07 11.98
N SER A 148 -9.38 10.54 11.89
CA SER A 148 -8.93 11.69 12.69
C SER A 148 -9.67 12.97 12.31
N GLU A 149 -9.89 13.21 11.01
CA GLU A 149 -10.63 14.37 10.51
C GLU A 149 -12.10 14.36 10.97
N VAL A 150 -12.78 13.20 10.90
CA VAL A 150 -14.16 13.07 11.38
C VAL A 150 -14.27 13.29 12.88
N SER A 151 -13.29 12.81 13.66
CA SER A 151 -13.25 12.98 15.11
C SER A 151 -13.04 14.45 15.50
N ALA A 152 -12.13 15.14 14.81
CA ALA A 152 -11.91 16.58 14.98
C ALA A 152 -13.16 17.40 14.64
N ALA A 153 -13.84 17.09 13.53
CA ALA A 153 -15.07 17.76 13.12
C ALA A 153 -16.24 17.55 14.12
N ARG A 154 -16.31 16.38 14.78
CA ARG A 154 -17.30 16.10 15.84
C ARG A 154 -16.98 16.86 17.13
N ALA A 155 -15.71 16.94 17.52
CA ALA A 155 -15.27 17.65 18.71
C ALA A 155 -15.54 19.17 18.62
N CYS A 156 -15.43 19.75 17.41
CA CYS A 156 -15.71 21.17 17.19
C CYS A 156 -17.21 21.49 17.31
N ARG A 157 -18.10 20.66 16.73
CA ARG A 157 -19.57 20.86 16.82
C ARG A 157 -20.13 20.75 18.25
N ARG A 158 -19.52 19.92 19.09
CA ARG A 158 -19.91 19.79 20.51
C ARG A 158 -19.55 21.03 21.34
N ARG A 159 -18.56 21.82 20.94
CA ARG A 159 -18.18 23.07 21.63
C ARG A 159 -19.06 24.26 21.24
N SER A 160 -19.65 24.25 20.05
CA SER A 160 -20.55 25.31 19.57
C SER A 160 -22.02 25.10 19.96
N SER A 161 -22.33 24.12 20.81
CA SER A 161 -23.70 23.77 21.23
C SER A 161 -23.88 23.61 22.74
N GLY A 162 -22.94 24.12 23.54
CA GLY A 162 -23.11 24.32 24.98
C GLY A 162 -23.40 25.80 25.29
N PRO A 163 -24.32 26.10 26.22
CA PRO A 163 -24.70 27.46 26.61
C PRO A 163 -23.60 28.22 27.36
#